data_AF-A0A6C0B702-F1
#
_entry.id   AF-A0A6C0B702-F1
#
_cell.length_a   1.000
_cell.length_b   1.000
_cell.length_c   1.000
_cell.angle_alpha   90.00
_cell.angle_beta   90.00
_cell.angle_gamma   90.00
#
_symmetry.space_group_name_H-M   'P 1'
#
loop_
_entity.id
_entity.type
_entity.pdbx_description
1 polymer ?
#
loop_
_entity_poly.entity_id
_entity_poly.type
_entity_poly.pdbx_seq_one_letter_code
_entity_poly.pdbx_strand_id
1 'polypeptide(L)'
;MNEQEEPSKNEYLDKLTMELFLNKSHYAKYLKNTDTKRHDEYKAFINKLKKYAVDIVDITSSLIENPKQAPTLDIEESFDVFVKSIIRHIEMKVIENPHDQDEEEDTLFGQMDQYVNESKPGKSFWSGEQVVKKSLNSDINAFSRSRR
;
A
#
# COMPACT_ATOMS: atom_id res chain seq x y z
N MET A 1 10.96 34.67 -8.77
CA MET A 1 11.94 33.70 -9.29
C MET A 1 11.86 32.49 -8.38
N ASN A 2 11.30 31.38 -8.85
CA ASN A 2 11.26 30.13 -8.07
C ASN A 2 12.49 29.32 -8.45
N GLU A 3 13.45 29.25 -7.53
CA GLU A 3 14.56 28.30 -7.60
C GLU A 3 13.97 26.89 -7.41
N GLN A 4 13.98 26.11 -8.49
CA GLN A 4 13.80 24.67 -8.42
C GLN A 4 15.13 24.09 -7.98
N GLU A 5 15.27 23.78 -6.69
CA GLU A 5 16.38 22.95 -6.20
C GLU A 5 16.26 21.57 -6.85
N GLU A 6 17.21 21.25 -7.73
CA GLU A 6 17.37 19.92 -8.31
C GLU A 6 17.61 18.91 -7.17
N PRO A 7 16.78 17.86 -7.04
CA PRO A 7 16.93 16.91 -5.96
C PRO A 7 18.27 16.21 -6.09
N SER A 8 19.02 16.14 -4.99
CA SER A 8 20.31 15.48 -4.99
C SER A 8 20.17 14.02 -5.42
N LYS A 9 21.16 13.44 -6.12
CA LYS A 9 21.12 12.05 -6.62
C LYS A 9 20.75 11.03 -5.53
N ASN A 10 21.07 11.34 -4.27
CA ASN A 10 20.72 10.53 -3.10
C ASN A 10 19.24 10.64 -2.72
N GLU A 11 18.61 11.81 -2.83
CA GLU A 11 17.17 11.97 -2.59
C GLU A 11 16.33 11.23 -3.63
N TYR A 12 16.77 11.21 -4.89
CA TYR A 12 16.10 10.43 -5.93
C TYR A 12 16.15 8.93 -5.63
N LEU A 13 17.33 8.41 -5.29
CA LEU A 13 17.50 7.00 -4.94
C LEU A 13 16.76 6.64 -3.65
N ASP A 14 16.77 7.50 -2.64
CA ASP A 14 16.05 7.30 -1.39
C ASP A 14 14.54 7.23 -1.64
N LYS A 15 13.99 8.19 -2.40
CA LYS A 15 12.56 8.19 -2.78
C LYS A 15 12.17 6.93 -3.54
N LEU A 16 12.96 6.54 -4.55
CA LEU A 16 12.73 5.32 -5.32
C LEU A 16 12.76 4.08 -4.43
N THR A 17 13.76 3.99 -3.55
CA THR A 17 13.90 2.88 -2.59
C THR A 17 12.67 2.80 -1.69
N MET A 18 12.22 3.93 -1.15
CA MET A 18 11.03 3.96 -0.30
C MET A 18 9.76 3.57 -1.06
N GLU A 19 9.62 3.97 -2.33
CA GLU A 19 8.47 3.60 -3.17
C GLU A 19 8.41 2.10 -3.46
N LEU A 20 9.57 1.44 -3.64
CA LEU A 20 9.65 0.01 -3.88
C LEU A 20 9.48 -0.84 -2.61
N PHE A 21 10.00 -0.40 -1.47
CA PHE A 21 10.05 -1.23 -0.25
C PHE A 21 8.91 -0.97 0.74
N LEU A 22 8.28 0.21 0.72
CA LEU A 22 7.21 0.53 1.66
C LEU A 22 5.83 0.20 1.08
N ASN A 23 4.94 -0.34 1.92
CA ASN A 23 3.54 -0.42 1.56
C ASN A 23 2.92 0.98 1.43
N LYS A 24 1.76 1.09 0.73
CA LYS A 24 1.09 2.38 0.46
C LYS A 24 0.86 3.25 1.71
N SER A 25 0.60 2.61 2.87
CA SER A 25 0.38 3.32 4.15
C SER A 25 1.68 3.88 4.73
N HIS A 26 2.76 3.10 4.72
CA HIS A 26 4.08 3.55 5.19
C HIS A 26 4.71 4.57 4.25
N TYR A 27 4.52 4.42 2.94
CA TYR A 27 4.96 5.41 1.95
C TYR A 27 4.23 6.75 2.12
N ALA A 28 2.92 6.74 2.39
CA ALA A 28 2.17 7.96 2.69
C ALA A 28 2.70 8.69 3.94
N LYS A 29 3.12 7.94 4.97
CA LYS A 29 3.76 8.51 6.17
C LYS A 29 5.15 9.09 5.86
N TYR A 30 5.93 8.43 5.02
CA TYR A 30 7.22 8.94 4.55
C TYR A 30 7.04 10.26 3.78
N LEU A 31 6.11 10.31 2.82
CA LEU A 31 5.77 11.51 2.06
C LEU A 31 5.32 12.68 2.93
N LYS A 32 4.56 12.42 4.00
CA LYS A 32 4.17 13.45 4.96
C LYS A 32 5.39 14.12 5.63
N ASN A 33 6.47 13.37 5.83
CA ASN A 33 7.67 13.85 6.51
C ASN A 33 8.68 14.49 5.55
N THR A 34 8.74 14.04 4.29
CA THR A 34 9.69 14.52 3.29
C THR A 34 9.13 15.62 2.39
N ASP A 35 7.84 15.63 2.08
CA ASP A 35 7.21 16.60 1.18
C ASP A 35 5.75 16.87 1.58
N THR A 36 5.57 17.71 2.61
CA THR A 36 4.26 18.07 3.18
C THR A 36 3.33 18.70 2.16
N LYS A 37 3.87 19.44 1.17
CA LYS A 37 3.09 20.13 0.14
C LYS A 37 2.39 19.14 -0.79
N ARG A 38 3.13 18.17 -1.33
CA ARG A 38 2.55 17.13 -2.20
C ARG A 38 1.53 16.26 -1.47
N HIS A 39 1.77 15.97 -0.19
CA HIS A 39 0.82 15.23 0.63
C HIS A 39 -0.50 16.00 0.84
N ASP A 40 -0.43 17.31 1.07
CA ASP A 40 -1.61 18.16 1.25
C ASP A 40 -2.39 18.35 -0.06
N GLU A 41 -1.69 18.49 -1.19
CA GLU A 41 -2.31 18.51 -2.53
C GLU A 41 -3.04 17.20 -2.84
N TYR A 42 -2.42 16.06 -2.56
CA TYR A 42 -3.05 14.75 -2.71
C TYR A 42 -4.29 14.61 -1.82
N LYS A 43 -4.20 15.05 -0.56
CA LYS A 43 -5.35 15.05 0.35
C LYS A 43 -6.48 15.97 -0.14
N ALA A 44 -6.14 17.14 -0.68
CA ALA A 44 -7.12 18.05 -1.27
C ALA A 44 -7.78 17.44 -2.51
N PHE A 45 -7.01 16.73 -3.36
CA PHE A 45 -7.54 15.97 -4.48
C PHE A 45 -8.51 14.87 -4.03
N ILE A 46 -8.13 14.06 -3.03
CA ILE A 46 -9.02 13.02 -2.48
C ILE A 46 -10.31 13.62 -1.90
N ASN A 47 -10.23 14.78 -1.25
CA ASN A 47 -11.43 15.47 -0.77
C ASN A 47 -12.31 15.96 -1.91
N LYS A 48 -11.74 16.49 -3.00
CA LYS A 48 -12.49 16.85 -4.21
C LYS A 48 -13.13 15.62 -4.86
N LEU A 49 -12.38 14.52 -4.96
CA LEU A 49 -12.88 13.25 -5.49
C LEU A 49 -14.10 12.76 -4.71
N LYS A 50 -14.04 12.81 -3.37
CA LYS A 50 -15.19 12.47 -2.52
C LYS A 50 -16.36 13.42 -2.69
N LYS A 51 -16.09 14.72 -2.84
CA LYS A 51 -17.12 15.75 -3.02
C LYS A 51 -17.90 15.56 -4.33
N TYR A 52 -17.19 15.26 -5.42
CA TYR A 52 -17.77 15.10 -6.76
C TYR A 52 -18.03 13.63 -7.10
N ALA A 53 -17.98 12.71 -6.14
CA ALA A 53 -18.05 11.28 -6.40
C ALA A 53 -19.36 10.87 -7.11
N VAL A 54 -20.48 11.44 -6.67
CA VAL A 54 -21.80 11.19 -7.27
C VAL A 54 -21.84 11.67 -8.71
N ASP A 55 -21.46 12.93 -8.94
CA ASP A 55 -21.44 13.52 -10.29
C ASP A 55 -20.51 12.75 -11.25
N ILE A 56 -19.35 12.31 -10.76
CA ILE A 56 -18.40 11.51 -11.55
C ILE A 56 -19.04 10.18 -11.95
N VAL A 57 -19.70 9.49 -11.01
CA VAL A 57 -20.38 8.22 -11.30
C VAL A 57 -21.48 8.46 -12.34
N ASP A 58 -22.31 9.49 -12.17
CA ASP A 58 -23.40 9.79 -13.10
C ASP A 58 -22.90 10.10 -14.52
N ILE A 59 -21.83 10.90 -14.64
CA ILE A 59 -21.18 11.18 -15.92
C ILE A 59 -20.62 9.89 -16.53
N THR A 60 -19.91 9.07 -15.74
CA THR A 60 -19.33 7.82 -16.26
C THR A 60 -20.41 6.83 -16.69
N SER A 61 -21.49 6.68 -15.94
CA SER A 61 -22.64 5.84 -16.30
C SER A 61 -23.28 6.32 -17.61
N SER A 62 -23.47 7.63 -17.73
CA SER A 62 -24.01 8.23 -18.97
C SER A 62 -23.10 7.97 -20.18
N LEU A 63 -21.78 7.98 -20.00
CA LEU A 63 -20.81 7.67 -21.06
C LEU A 63 -20.75 6.18 -21.41
N ILE A 64 -20.97 5.30 -20.44
CA ILE A 64 -21.08 3.85 -20.68
C ILE A 64 -22.33 3.56 -21.52
N GLU A 65 -23.46 4.19 -21.19
CA GLU A 65 -24.72 4.02 -21.92
C GLU A 65 -24.67 4.65 -23.31
N ASN A 66 -24.09 5.84 -23.42
CA ASN A 66 -24.02 6.61 -24.65
C ASN A 66 -22.62 7.22 -24.88
N PRO A 67 -21.68 6.48 -25.48
CA PRO A 67 -20.28 6.91 -25.65
C PRO A 67 -20.12 8.21 -26.47
N LYS A 68 -21.09 8.54 -27.33
CA LYS A 68 -21.05 9.70 -28.23
C LYS A 68 -21.58 10.99 -27.59
N GLN A 69 -22.03 10.95 -26.34
CA GLN A 69 -22.54 12.12 -25.62
C GLN A 69 -21.52 12.68 -24.63
N ALA A 70 -20.22 12.56 -24.93
CA ALA A 70 -19.19 13.14 -24.11
C ALA A 70 -19.37 14.67 -24.01
N PRO A 71 -19.33 15.26 -22.79
CA PRO A 71 -19.51 16.69 -22.62
C PRO A 71 -18.36 17.51 -23.23
N THR A 72 -17.17 16.93 -23.34
CA THR A 72 -15.98 17.53 -23.97
C THR A 72 -15.07 16.44 -24.56
N LEU A 73 -14.30 16.78 -25.60
CA LEU A 73 -13.33 15.88 -26.23
C LEU A 73 -12.26 15.35 -25.26
N ASP A 74 -11.78 16.20 -24.34
CA ASP A 74 -10.79 15.81 -23.33
C ASP A 74 -11.29 14.71 -22.39
N ILE A 75 -12.57 14.80 -22.00
CA ILE A 75 -13.24 13.78 -21.20
C ILE A 75 -13.43 12.49 -22.02
N GLU A 76 -13.75 12.59 -23.31
CA GLU A 76 -13.88 11.43 -24.20
C GLU A 76 -12.56 10.67 -24.32
N GLU A 77 -11.48 11.35 -24.68
CA GLU A 77 -10.14 10.74 -24.83
C GLU A 77 -9.66 10.11 -23.53
N SER A 78 -9.83 10.83 -22.41
CA SER A 78 -9.44 10.34 -21.08
C SER A 78 -10.28 9.15 -20.63
N PHE A 79 -11.58 9.17 -20.90
CA PHE A 79 -12.50 8.08 -20.56
C PHE A 79 -12.14 6.81 -21.35
N ASP A 80 -11.82 6.95 -22.63
CA ASP A 80 -11.40 5.85 -23.50
C ASP A 80 -10.18 5.11 -22.94
N VAL A 81 -9.15 5.87 -22.53
CA VAL A 81 -7.93 5.32 -21.94
C VAL A 81 -8.23 4.65 -20.59
N PHE A 82 -9.04 5.30 -19.75
CA PHE A 82 -9.45 4.78 -18.45
C PHE A 82 -10.20 3.45 -18.57
N VAL A 83 -11.21 3.38 -19.43
CA VAL A 83 -12.03 2.17 -19.64
C VAL A 83 -11.19 1.05 -20.25
N LYS A 84 -10.34 1.32 -21.25
CA LYS A 84 -9.41 0.32 -21.80
C LYS A 84 -8.49 -0.24 -20.73
N SER A 85 -7.99 0.59 -19.81
CA SER A 85 -7.16 0.13 -18.70
C SER A 85 -7.93 -0.74 -17.71
N ILE A 86 -9.20 -0.40 -17.42
CA ILE A 86 -10.06 -1.21 -16.56
C ILE A 86 -10.34 -2.56 -17.20
N ILE A 87 -10.75 -2.58 -18.48
CA ILE A 87 -11.02 -3.82 -19.22
C ILE A 87 -9.79 -4.72 -19.20
N ARG A 88 -8.61 -4.18 -19.53
CA ARG A 88 -7.35 -4.93 -19.47
C ARG A 88 -7.08 -5.50 -18.07
N HIS A 89 -7.36 -4.75 -17.01
CA HIS A 89 -7.18 -5.24 -15.64
C HIS A 89 -8.16 -6.38 -15.32
N ILE A 90 -9.42 -6.27 -15.75
CA ILE A 90 -10.43 -7.33 -15.57
C ILE A 90 -10.03 -8.57 -16.36
N GLU A 91 -9.65 -8.44 -17.62
CA GLU A 91 -9.19 -9.56 -18.47
C GLU A 91 -7.96 -10.25 -17.87
N MET A 92 -7.00 -9.47 -17.38
CA MET A 92 -5.80 -10.00 -16.72
C MET A 92 -6.17 -10.77 -15.45
N LYS A 93 -7.10 -10.27 -14.64
CA LYS A 93 -7.61 -11.00 -13.47
C LYS A 93 -8.30 -12.32 -13.85
N VAL A 94 -9.06 -12.34 -14.94
CA VAL A 94 -9.69 -13.57 -15.44
C VAL A 94 -8.64 -14.60 -15.88
N ILE A 95 -7.52 -14.16 -16.46
CA ILE A 95 -6.41 -15.04 -16.84
C ILE A 95 -5.59 -15.49 -15.62
N GLU A 96 -5.38 -14.61 -14.64
CA GLU A 96 -4.65 -14.89 -13.41
C GLU A 96 -5.40 -15.88 -12.49
N ASN A 97 -6.73 -15.87 -12.52
CA ASN A 97 -7.59 -16.78 -11.75
C ASN A 97 -8.52 -17.62 -12.64
N PRO A 98 -8.02 -18.69 -13.30
CA PRO A 98 -8.88 -19.68 -13.95
C PRO A 98 -9.65 -20.57 -12.93
N HIS A 99 -9.45 -20.37 -11.63
CA HIS A 99 -9.95 -21.24 -10.56
C HIS A 99 -11.09 -20.64 -9.72
N ASP A 100 -11.51 -19.39 -9.97
CA ASP A 100 -12.58 -18.72 -9.21
C ASP A 100 -14.01 -18.99 -9.73
N GLN A 101 -14.16 -19.84 -10.76
CA GLN A 101 -15.50 -20.24 -11.25
C GLN A 101 -16.04 -21.49 -10.55
N ASP A 102 -15.20 -22.24 -9.84
CA ASP A 102 -15.62 -23.40 -9.07
C ASP A 102 -15.43 -23.12 -7.57
N GLU A 103 -16.37 -23.64 -6.83
CA GLU A 103 -16.67 -23.40 -5.43
C GLU A 103 -15.48 -23.55 -4.48
N GLU A 104 -15.60 -22.85 -3.35
CA GLU A 104 -14.86 -22.99 -2.08
C GLU A 104 -13.65 -22.07 -1.88
N GLU A 105 -13.85 -21.11 -0.97
CA GLU A 105 -12.83 -20.34 -0.27
C GLU A 105 -11.82 -21.28 0.43
N ASP A 106 -10.83 -21.79 -0.30
CA ASP A 106 -9.64 -22.34 0.33
C ASP A 106 -8.66 -21.20 0.63
N THR A 107 -8.83 -20.67 1.84
CA THR A 107 -7.87 -19.82 2.55
C THR A 107 -6.41 -20.11 2.16
N LEU A 108 -5.71 -19.12 1.59
CA LEU A 108 -4.26 -19.15 1.30
C LEU A 108 -3.39 -19.38 2.57
N PHE A 109 -4.00 -19.32 3.74
CA PHE A 109 -3.46 -19.81 5.00
C PHE A 109 -4.41 -20.88 5.56
N GLY A 110 -4.52 -22.00 4.84
CA GLY A 110 -5.28 -23.16 5.27
C GLY A 110 -4.89 -23.58 6.67
N GLN A 111 -5.91 -23.90 7.47
CA GLN A 111 -5.78 -24.35 8.86
C GLN A 111 -4.61 -25.32 8.99
N MET A 112 -3.62 -24.94 9.80
CA MET A 112 -2.49 -25.79 10.13
C MET A 112 -3.01 -26.91 11.03
N ASP A 113 -3.60 -27.93 10.42
CA ASP A 113 -4.08 -29.10 11.12
C ASP A 113 -2.93 -29.71 11.91
N GLN A 114 -3.24 -29.98 13.17
CA GLN A 114 -2.37 -30.57 14.17
C GLN A 114 -1.97 -31.99 13.74
N TYR A 115 -0.95 -32.10 12.89
CA TYR A 115 -0.22 -33.34 12.74
C TYR A 115 0.84 -33.42 13.82
N VAL A 116 0.48 -34.04 14.96
CA VAL A 116 1.46 -34.63 15.87
C VAL A 116 2.12 -35.77 15.10
N ASN A 117 3.22 -35.47 14.41
CA ASN A 117 4.04 -36.48 13.79
C ASN A 117 5.51 -36.22 14.13
N GLU A 118 6.05 -37.13 14.94
CA GLU A 118 7.42 -37.14 15.46
C GLU A 118 8.43 -37.02 14.32
N SER A 119 8.83 -35.78 14.01
CA SER A 119 9.80 -35.47 12.98
C SER A 119 10.95 -34.71 13.63
N LYS A 120 12.13 -35.33 13.52
CA LYS A 120 13.40 -34.87 14.10
C LYS A 120 13.62 -33.38 13.78
N PRO A 121 14.14 -32.57 14.72
CA PRO A 121 14.32 -31.14 14.49
C PRO A 121 15.34 -30.91 13.37
N GLY A 122 14.87 -30.50 12.20
CA GLY A 122 15.71 -29.96 11.15
C GLY A 122 16.38 -28.68 11.66
N LYS A 123 17.70 -28.58 11.50
CA LYS A 123 18.46 -27.36 11.83
C LYS A 123 17.95 -26.24 10.93
N SER A 124 17.18 -25.31 11.48
CA SER A 124 16.91 -24.04 10.81
C SER A 124 18.19 -23.20 10.84
N PHE A 125 18.66 -22.78 9.66
CA PHE A 125 19.84 -21.92 9.52
C PHE A 125 19.60 -20.48 10.00
N TRP A 126 18.36 -20.15 10.42
CA TRP A 126 17.95 -18.82 10.85
C TRP A 126 17.49 -18.76 12.32
N SER A 127 17.44 -19.90 13.02
CA SER A 127 16.99 -19.96 14.43
C SER A 127 18.13 -20.17 15.42
N GLY A 128 19.39 -20.08 14.98
CA GLY A 128 20.56 -20.43 15.78
C GLY A 128 20.82 -19.47 16.96
N GLU A 129 20.33 -18.24 16.88
CA GLU A 129 20.61 -17.23 17.89
C GLU A 129 19.31 -16.52 18.29
N GLN A 130 18.61 -17.11 19.27
CA GLN A 130 17.55 -16.38 19.95
C GLN A 130 18.18 -15.19 20.67
N VAL A 131 17.76 -13.98 20.31
CA VAL A 131 18.10 -12.76 21.05
C VAL A 131 17.40 -12.84 22.41
N VAL A 132 18.10 -13.37 23.40
CA VAL A 132 17.63 -13.32 24.79
C VAL A 132 17.76 -11.87 25.24
N LYS A 133 16.64 -11.16 25.38
CA LYS A 133 16.62 -9.87 26.08
C LYS A 133 17.08 -10.13 27.51
N LYS A 134 18.31 -9.72 27.84
CA LYS A 134 18.74 -9.62 29.24
C LYS A 134 17.76 -8.66 29.92
N SER A 135 16.88 -9.21 30.75
CA SER A 135 16.18 -8.43 31.76
C SER A 135 17.26 -7.83 32.65
N LEU A 136 17.53 -6.55 32.46
CA LEU A 136 18.10 -5.74 33.51
C LEU A 136 16.99 -5.61 34.56
N ASN A 137 16.87 -6.61 35.43
CA ASN A 137 16.53 -6.33 36.82
C ASN A 137 17.74 -5.60 37.41
N SER A 138 18.01 -4.39 36.92
CA SER A 138 18.73 -3.40 37.70
C SER A 138 17.81 -3.09 38.86
N ASP A 139 18.25 -3.41 40.06
CA ASP A 139 17.66 -2.95 41.30
C ASP A 139 17.49 -1.43 41.26
N ILE A 140 16.34 -0.96 40.80
CA ILE A 140 15.94 0.45 40.80
C ILE A 140 15.90 1.01 42.25
N ASN A 141 15.98 0.14 43.26
CA ASN A 141 15.93 0.50 44.67
C ASN A 141 17.31 0.73 45.34
N ALA A 142 18.43 0.62 44.63
CA ALA A 142 19.74 0.86 45.24
C ALA A 142 20.15 2.36 45.32
N PHE A 143 19.44 3.28 44.65
CA PHE A 143 19.86 4.69 44.57
C PHE A 143 19.12 5.65 45.51
N SER A 144 18.16 5.20 46.32
CA SER A 144 17.30 6.08 47.12
C SER A 144 17.59 6.13 48.62
N ARG A 145 18.72 5.57 49.11
CA ARG A 145 19.08 5.66 50.54
C ARG A 145 20.53 6.11 50.76
N SER A 146 20.83 7.37 50.44
CA SER A 146 21.89 8.12 51.13
C SER A 146 21.74 9.62 50.89
N ARG A 147 20.69 10.21 51.45
CA ARG A 147 20.65 11.63 51.86
C ARG A 147 19.66 11.79 52.99
N ARG A 148 20.15 11.67 54.22
CA ARG A 148 19.81 12.48 55.38
C ARG A 148 20.73 12.09 56.53
#